data_AF-Q7XJ61-F1
#
_entry.id   AF-Q7XJ61-F1
#
_cell.length_a   1.000
_cell.length_b   1.000
_cell.length_c   1.000
_cell.angle_alpha   90.00
_cell.angle_beta   90.00
_cell.angle_gamma   90.00
#
_symmetry.space_group_name_H-M   'P 1'
#
loop_
_entity.id
_entity.type
_entity.pdbx_description
1 polymer ?
#
loop_
_entity_poly.entity_id
_entity_poly.type
_entity_poly.pdbx_seq_one_letter_code
_entity_poly.pdbx_strand_id
1 'polypeptide(L)'
;MKIVKANAGALTNFEVLDFLNSRGASKDTTRVIAPIARSEYKVYDYLVETAASTQTRESINKFADKCKDFKLAKAEILNIINLRPSSIVELLPIIENLDDREIDTDGILELVKDLLPPLPTTASPKDDDEEETENGEQS
;
A
#
# COMPACT_ATOMS: atom_id res chain seq x y z
N MET A 1 29.78 1.10 -14.86
CA MET A 1 28.40 0.67 -15.23
C MET A 1 27.75 1.81 -16.01
N LYS A 2 27.09 1.55 -17.14
CA LYS A 2 26.33 2.57 -17.90
C LYS A 2 24.83 2.27 -17.77
N ILE A 3 24.01 3.29 -17.56
CA ILE A 3 22.55 3.15 -17.51
C ILE A 3 22.04 3.03 -18.95
N VAL A 4 21.38 1.92 -19.29
CA VAL A 4 20.81 1.70 -20.63
C VAL A 4 19.45 2.36 -20.77
N LYS A 5 18.58 2.21 -19.76
CA LYS A 5 17.25 2.81 -19.70
C LYS A 5 16.99 3.31 -18.29
N ALA A 6 16.83 4.63 -18.14
CA ALA A 6 16.62 5.24 -16.83
C ALA A 6 15.30 4.79 -16.18
N ASN A 7 14.22 4.73 -16.97
CA ASN A 7 12.88 4.36 -16.51
C ASN A 7 12.37 3.14 -17.30
N ALA A 8 12.57 1.94 -16.74
CA ALA A 8 12.18 0.70 -17.43
C ALA A 8 10.68 0.46 -17.44
N GLY A 9 9.99 0.91 -16.39
CA GLY A 9 8.56 0.77 -16.13
C GLY A 9 8.28 1.13 -14.67
N ALA A 10 7.02 1.34 -14.33
CA ALA A 10 6.59 1.50 -12.94
C ALA A 10 6.30 0.13 -12.32
N LEU A 11 6.51 0.01 -11.02
CA LEU A 11 6.17 -1.16 -10.22
C LEU A 11 5.13 -0.77 -9.18
N THR A 12 4.16 -1.64 -8.97
CA THR A 12 3.24 -1.53 -7.83
C THR A 12 3.97 -1.81 -6.53
N ASN A 13 3.47 -1.25 -5.43
CA ASN A 13 3.96 -1.54 -4.09
C ASN A 13 3.85 -3.05 -3.77
N PHE A 14 2.80 -3.72 -4.27
CA PHE A 14 2.64 -5.17 -4.19
C PHE A 14 3.80 -5.91 -4.87
N GLU A 15 4.17 -5.54 -6.10
CA GLU A 15 5.27 -6.22 -6.82
C GLU A 15 6.61 -6.07 -6.11
N VAL A 16 6.86 -4.91 -5.50
CA VAL A 16 8.05 -4.69 -4.69
C VAL A 16 8.01 -5.56 -3.44
N LEU A 17 6.86 -5.62 -2.75
CA LEU A 17 6.69 -6.45 -1.55
C LEU A 17 6.83 -7.95 -1.86
N ASP A 18 6.21 -8.42 -2.94
CA ASP A 18 6.29 -9.79 -3.47
C ASP A 18 7.74 -10.18 -3.78
N PHE A 19 8.49 -9.27 -4.43
CA PHE A 19 9.91 -9.47 -4.69
C PHE A 19 10.73 -9.57 -3.40
N LEU A 20 10.47 -8.72 -2.41
CA LEU A 20 11.17 -8.76 -1.12
C LEU A 20 10.85 -10.05 -0.35
N ASN A 21 9.58 -10.49 -0.34
CA ASN A 21 9.17 -11.77 0.21
C ASN A 21 9.92 -12.94 -0.42
N SER A 22 10.07 -12.95 -1.75
CA SER A 22 10.81 -13.99 -2.47
C SER A 22 12.29 -14.08 -2.08
N ARG A 23 12.85 -12.99 -1.54
CA ARG A 23 14.24 -12.92 -1.03
C ARG A 23 14.37 -13.24 0.45
N GLY A 24 13.26 -13.57 1.12
CA GLY A 24 13.22 -13.91 2.54
C GLY A 24 12.96 -12.72 3.47
N ALA A 25 12.44 -11.60 2.97
CA ALA A 25 11.99 -10.51 3.84
C ALA A 25 10.81 -11.01 4.67
N SER A 26 10.87 -10.79 5.98
CA SER A 26 9.83 -11.20 6.92
C SER A 26 9.88 -10.34 8.17
N LYS A 27 8.77 -10.31 8.92
CA LYS A 27 8.74 -9.75 10.28
C LYS A 27 9.35 -10.68 11.34
N ASP A 28 9.61 -11.95 10.98
CA ASP A 28 10.15 -12.94 11.88
C ASP A 28 11.60 -12.63 12.30
N THR A 29 11.97 -13.05 13.49
CA THR A 29 13.33 -13.07 14.04
C THR A 29 14.34 -13.75 13.11
N THR A 30 13.91 -14.68 12.27
CA THR A 30 14.76 -15.35 11.27
C THR A 30 15.25 -14.42 10.15
N ARG A 31 14.71 -13.19 10.05
CA ARG A 31 15.07 -12.20 9.02
C ARG A 31 16.56 -11.82 9.00
N VAL A 32 17.28 -11.97 10.12
CA VAL A 32 18.74 -11.74 10.18
C VAL A 32 19.56 -12.68 9.28
N ILE A 33 18.99 -13.81 8.88
CA ILE A 33 19.68 -14.82 8.05
C ILE A 33 19.46 -14.55 6.55
N ALA A 34 18.42 -13.79 6.18
CA ALA A 34 18.10 -13.52 4.79
C ALA A 34 19.13 -12.55 4.16
N PRO A 35 19.51 -12.75 2.88
CA PRO A 35 20.46 -11.91 2.17
C PRO A 35 19.81 -10.59 1.70
N ILE A 36 19.25 -9.84 2.64
CA ILE A 36 18.50 -8.60 2.41
C ILE A 36 19.24 -7.44 3.06
N ALA A 37 19.44 -6.37 2.29
CA ALA A 37 20.11 -5.18 2.77
C ALA A 37 19.23 -4.43 3.78
N ARG A 38 19.85 -3.70 4.71
CA ARG A 38 19.12 -2.90 5.71
C ARG A 38 18.14 -1.88 5.07
N SER A 39 18.49 -1.34 3.92
CA SER A 39 17.61 -0.45 3.15
C SER A 39 16.37 -1.17 2.62
N GLU A 40 16.51 -2.42 2.20
CA GLU A 40 15.41 -3.25 1.70
C GLU A 40 14.46 -3.63 2.84
N TYR A 41 14.99 -3.90 4.04
CA TYR A 41 14.15 -4.10 5.23
C TYR A 41 13.30 -2.88 5.58
N LYS A 42 13.84 -1.67 5.47
CA LYS A 42 13.04 -0.46 5.72
C LYS A 42 11.88 -0.32 4.73
N VAL A 43 12.11 -0.67 3.46
CA VAL A 43 11.05 -0.68 2.44
C VAL A 43 10.02 -1.77 2.75
N TYR A 44 10.48 -2.98 3.11
CA TYR A 44 9.60 -4.07 3.52
C TYR A 44 8.72 -3.68 4.71
N ASP A 45 9.32 -3.16 5.78
CA ASP A 45 8.63 -2.76 7.02
C ASP A 45 7.58 -1.67 6.76
N TYR A 46 7.83 -0.76 5.81
CA TYR A 46 6.81 0.21 5.35
C TYR A 46 5.70 -0.47 4.56
N LEU A 47 6.05 -1.25 3.52
CA LEU A 47 5.08 -1.80 2.58
C LEU A 47 4.10 -2.79 3.23
N VAL A 48 4.55 -3.55 4.22
CA VAL A 48 3.70 -4.50 4.95
C VAL A 48 2.56 -3.83 5.72
N GLU A 49 2.70 -2.54 6.04
CA GLU A 49 1.68 -1.72 6.72
C GLU A 49 0.74 -1.01 5.74
N THR A 50 0.97 -1.15 4.43
CA THR A 50 0.13 -0.53 3.38
C THR A 50 -0.84 -1.53 2.75
N ALA A 51 -1.70 -1.05 1.85
CA ALA A 51 -2.59 -1.90 1.05
C ALA A 51 -1.86 -2.98 0.23
N ALA A 52 -0.55 -2.82 -0.02
CA ALA A 52 0.25 -3.81 -0.74
C ALA A 52 0.27 -5.18 -0.06
N SER A 53 0.14 -5.25 1.28
CA SER A 53 0.24 -6.51 2.01
C SER A 53 -1.02 -7.37 1.97
N THR A 54 -2.18 -6.77 1.69
CA THR A 54 -3.47 -7.47 1.62
C THR A 54 -3.90 -7.79 0.20
N GLN A 55 -3.30 -7.14 -0.81
CA GLN A 55 -3.59 -7.37 -2.22
C GLN A 55 -2.97 -8.66 -2.75
N THR A 56 -3.53 -9.18 -3.85
CA THR A 56 -2.95 -10.30 -4.61
C THR A 56 -2.68 -9.90 -6.06
N ARG A 57 -1.86 -10.70 -6.75
CA ARG A 57 -1.57 -10.48 -8.18
C ARG A 57 -2.86 -10.50 -9.01
N GLU A 58 -3.76 -11.42 -8.68
CA GLU A 58 -5.05 -11.58 -9.36
C GLU A 58 -5.96 -10.37 -9.14
N SER A 59 -6.06 -9.88 -7.89
CA SER A 59 -6.91 -8.73 -7.57
C SER A 59 -6.43 -7.46 -8.30
N ILE A 60 -5.13 -7.24 -8.34
CA ILE A 60 -4.50 -6.10 -9.02
C ILE A 60 -4.73 -6.17 -10.53
N ASN A 61 -4.47 -7.33 -11.16
CA ASN A 61 -4.65 -7.50 -12.60
C ASN A 61 -6.11 -7.30 -13.01
N LYS A 62 -7.05 -7.88 -12.24
CA LYS A 62 -8.48 -7.74 -12.49
C LYS A 62 -8.93 -6.28 -12.35
N PHE A 63 -8.42 -5.57 -11.34
CA PHE A 63 -8.68 -4.14 -11.16
C PHE A 63 -8.15 -3.31 -12.33
N ALA A 64 -6.88 -3.51 -12.71
CA ALA A 64 -6.26 -2.78 -13.82
C ALA A 64 -6.95 -3.03 -15.16
N ASP A 65 -7.45 -4.25 -15.40
CA ASP A 65 -8.22 -4.57 -16.60
C ASP A 65 -9.59 -3.87 -16.62
N LYS A 66 -10.29 -3.81 -15.48
CA LYS A 66 -11.57 -3.10 -15.35
C LYS A 66 -11.43 -1.59 -15.41
N CYS A 67 -10.31 -1.04 -14.92
CA CYS A 67 -10.00 0.38 -15.05
C CYS A 67 -9.82 0.84 -16.49
N LYS A 68 -9.67 -0.04 -17.49
CA LYS A 68 -9.59 0.37 -18.90
C LYS A 68 -10.86 1.02 -19.41
N ASP A 69 -12.00 0.71 -18.80
CA ASP A 69 -13.30 1.30 -19.14
C ASP A 69 -13.44 2.73 -18.60
N PHE A 70 -12.67 3.06 -17.57
CA PHE A 70 -12.54 4.40 -17.00
C PHE A 70 -11.34 5.07 -17.67
N LYS A 71 -11.48 6.27 -18.22
CA LYS A 71 -10.42 6.95 -19.00
C LYS A 71 -9.23 7.42 -18.12
N LEU A 72 -8.64 6.53 -17.34
CA LEU A 72 -7.56 6.76 -16.39
C LEU A 72 -6.21 6.56 -17.06
N ALA A 73 -5.26 7.43 -16.72
CA ALA A 73 -3.87 7.26 -17.09
C ALA A 73 -3.24 6.11 -16.28
N LYS A 74 -2.18 5.49 -16.82
CA LYS A 74 -1.48 4.38 -16.15
C LYS A 74 -0.95 4.75 -14.76
N ALA A 75 -0.51 6.00 -14.58
CA ALA A 75 -0.03 6.49 -13.28
C ALA A 75 -1.17 6.62 -12.26
N GLU A 76 -2.38 6.99 -12.70
CA GLU A 76 -3.56 7.08 -11.84
C GLU A 76 -3.98 5.70 -11.37
N ILE A 77 -4.03 4.72 -12.28
CA ILE A 77 -4.32 3.32 -11.94
C ILE A 77 -3.29 2.79 -10.94
N LEU A 78 -2.00 3.04 -11.18
CA LEU A 78 -0.92 2.66 -10.27
C LEU A 78 -1.10 3.26 -8.87
N ASN A 79 -1.43 4.54 -8.78
CA ASN A 79 -1.62 5.24 -7.51
C ASN A 79 -2.87 4.74 -6.78
N ILE A 80 -3.97 4.46 -7.49
CA ILE A 80 -5.18 3.86 -6.91
C ILE A 80 -4.85 2.48 -6.33
N ILE A 81 -4.08 1.65 -7.04
CA ILE A 81 -3.64 0.34 -6.52
C ILE A 81 -2.79 0.52 -5.25
N ASN A 82 -1.83 1.43 -5.27
CA ASN A 82 -0.88 1.60 -4.16
C ASN A 82 -1.51 2.21 -2.89
N LEU A 83 -2.43 3.16 -3.05
CA LEU A 83 -3.05 3.90 -1.94
C LEU A 83 -4.40 3.32 -1.51
N ARG A 84 -5.11 2.65 -2.42
CA ARG A 84 -6.45 2.07 -2.22
C ARG A 84 -7.44 3.10 -1.61
N PRO A 85 -7.78 4.15 -2.38
CA PRO A 85 -8.63 5.24 -1.91
C PRO A 85 -10.00 4.75 -1.47
N SER A 86 -10.48 5.25 -0.34
CA SER A 86 -11.78 4.86 0.24
C SER A 86 -12.90 5.87 0.01
N SER A 87 -12.52 7.08 -0.42
CA SER A 87 -13.41 8.24 -0.57
C SER A 87 -13.03 9.09 -1.78
N ILE A 88 -13.96 9.94 -2.24
CA ILE A 88 -13.72 10.88 -3.36
C ILE A 88 -12.58 11.86 -3.02
N VAL A 89 -12.48 12.27 -1.74
CA VAL A 89 -11.43 13.19 -1.28
C VAL A 89 -10.04 12.61 -1.47
N GLU A 90 -9.89 11.28 -1.36
CA GLU A 90 -8.63 10.58 -1.62
C GLU A 90 -8.36 10.37 -3.12
N LEU A 91 -9.39 10.37 -3.96
CA LEU A 91 -9.24 10.28 -5.43
C LEU A 91 -8.84 11.61 -6.06
N LEU A 92 -9.32 12.74 -5.54
CA LEU A 92 -8.99 14.09 -6.04
C LEU A 92 -7.48 14.35 -6.22
N PRO A 93 -6.58 14.02 -5.27
CA PRO A 93 -5.14 14.21 -5.46
C PRO A 93 -4.51 13.19 -6.42
N ILE A 94 -5.20 12.10 -6.75
CA ILE A 94 -4.69 11.05 -7.63
C ILE A 94 -5.01 11.36 -9.09
N ILE A 95 -6.22 11.84 -9.39
CA ILE A 95 -6.72 12.08 -10.74
C ILE A 95 -6.65 13.57 -11.05
N GLU A 96 -5.79 13.95 -11.99
CA GLU A 96 -5.65 15.35 -12.38
C GLU A 96 -6.91 15.85 -13.11
N ASN A 97 -7.33 17.07 -12.76
CA ASN A 97 -8.48 17.78 -13.32
C ASN A 97 -9.75 16.91 -13.31
N LEU A 98 -10.03 16.27 -12.18
CA LEU A 98 -11.18 15.39 -12.02
C LEU A 98 -12.49 16.08 -12.41
N ASP A 99 -12.64 17.36 -12.07
CA ASP A 99 -13.84 18.14 -12.38
C ASP A 99 -14.03 18.39 -13.89
N ASP A 100 -12.95 18.45 -14.66
CA ASP A 100 -12.98 18.66 -16.11
C ASP A 100 -13.14 17.35 -16.89
N ARG A 101 -12.97 16.20 -16.23
CA ARG A 101 -13.04 14.87 -16.82
C ARG A 101 -14.33 14.20 -16.37
N GLU A 102 -15.22 13.89 -17.31
CA GLU A 102 -16.38 13.02 -17.05
C GLU A 102 -15.92 11.59 -16.73
N ILE A 103 -15.47 11.37 -15.51
CA ILE A 103 -15.07 10.08 -14.94
C ILE A 103 -16.07 9.73 -13.85
N ASP A 104 -16.57 8.50 -13.92
CA ASP A 104 -17.43 7.95 -12.89
C ASP A 104 -16.61 7.60 -11.63
N THR A 105 -16.48 8.58 -10.73
CA THR A 105 -15.72 8.47 -9.48
C THR A 105 -16.34 7.47 -8.53
N ASP A 106 -17.68 7.44 -8.47
CA ASP A 106 -18.42 6.52 -7.62
C ASP A 106 -18.21 5.08 -8.10
N GLY A 107 -18.28 4.83 -9.40
CA GLY A 107 -17.97 3.54 -10.01
C GLY A 107 -16.52 3.09 -9.77
N ILE A 108 -15.55 4.01 -9.78
CA ILE A 108 -14.15 3.68 -9.40
C ILE A 108 -14.08 3.27 -7.92
N LEU A 109 -14.73 3.99 -7.01
CA LEU A 109 -14.72 3.67 -5.58
C LEU A 109 -15.41 2.34 -5.28
N GLU A 110 -16.51 2.04 -5.97
CA GLU A 110 -17.16 0.72 -5.90
C GLU A 110 -16.22 -0.37 -6.41
N LEU A 111 -15.56 -0.17 -7.55
CA LEU A 111 -14.61 -1.12 -8.10
C LEU A 111 -13.42 -1.36 -7.16
N VAL A 112 -12.91 -0.32 -6.50
CA VAL A 112 -11.86 -0.43 -5.48
C VAL A 112 -12.35 -1.27 -4.29
N LYS A 113 -13.57 -1.04 -3.80
CA LYS A 113 -14.14 -1.81 -2.68
C LYS A 113 -14.36 -3.28 -3.05
N ASP A 114 -14.79 -3.55 -4.28
CA ASP A 114 -15.12 -4.89 -4.75
C ASP A 114 -13.90 -5.74 -5.09
N LEU A 115 -12.85 -5.12 -5.63
CA LEU A 115 -11.69 -5.84 -6.14
C LEU A 115 -10.43 -5.71 -5.28
N LEU A 116 -10.23 -4.59 -4.58
CA LEU A 116 -9.02 -4.37 -3.77
C LEU A 116 -9.31 -4.63 -2.29
N PRO A 117 -8.63 -5.63 -1.69
CA PRO A 117 -8.79 -5.98 -0.28
C PRO A 117 -8.61 -4.77 0.66
N PRO A 118 -9.24 -4.79 1.84
CA PRO A 118 -9.08 -3.74 2.84
C PRO A 118 -7.63 -3.61 3.29
N LEU A 119 -7.28 -2.42 3.80
CA LEU A 119 -5.96 -2.18 4.38
C LEU A 119 -5.72 -3.16 5.54
N PRO A 120 -4.46 -3.52 5.81
CA PRO A 120 -4.13 -4.34 6.97
C PRO A 120 -4.61 -3.61 8.24
N THR A 121 -5.48 -4.25 9.02
CA THR A 121 -5.82 -3.76 10.35
C THR A 121 -4.60 -3.93 11.23
N THR A 122 -3.80 -2.88 11.39
CA THR A 122 -2.82 -2.84 12.48
C THR A 122 -3.62 -2.82 13.77
N ALA A 123 -3.62 -3.93 14.50
CA ALA A 123 -4.00 -3.92 15.90
C ALA A 123 -3.00 -2.99 16.59
N SER A 124 -3.36 -1.72 16.76
CA SER A 124 -2.67 -0.83 17.68
C SER A 124 -2.61 -1.56 19.02
N PRO A 125 -1.45 -1.65 19.69
CA PRO A 125 -1.46 -2.00 21.10
C PRO A 125 -2.42 -1.00 21.74
N LYS A 126 -3.44 -1.51 22.44
CA LYS A 126 -4.15 -0.65 23.39
C LYS A 126 -3.06 -0.09 24.29
N ASP A 127 -2.97 1.22 24.39
CA ASP A 127 -2.22 1.87 25.46
C ASP A 127 -2.72 1.23 26.75
N ASP A 128 -1.93 0.31 27.30
CA ASP A 128 -1.95 0.04 28.72
C ASP A 128 -1.38 1.32 29.33
N ASP A 129 -2.26 2.29 29.55
CA ASP A 129 -2.09 3.32 30.56
C ASP A 129 -1.85 2.57 31.87
N GLU A 130 -0.59 2.23 32.14
CA GLU A 130 -0.10 2.04 33.49
C GLU A 130 -0.29 3.39 34.19
N GLU A 131 -1.46 3.54 34.81
CA GLU A 131 -1.70 4.52 35.86
C GLU A 131 -0.51 4.46 36.81
N GLU A 132 0.38 5.45 36.72
CA GLU A 132 1.26 5.83 37.82
C GLU A 132 0.34 6.21 38.98
N THR A 133 -0.05 5.23 39.78
CA THR A 133 -0.65 5.46 41.09
C THR A 133 0.40 6.15 41.94
N GLU A 134 0.27 7.47 41.97
CA GLU A 134 0.74 8.39 42.97
C GLU A 134 0.54 7.79 44.37
N ASN A 135 1.56 7.11 44.90
CA ASN A 135 1.55 6.62 46.27
C ASN A 135 1.98 7.79 47.17
N GLY A 136 0.98 8.57 47.57
CA GLY A 136 1.09 9.54 48.64
C GLY A 136 1.48 8.89 49.97
N GLU A 137 2.36 9.59 50.68
CA GLU A 137 2.41 9.74 52.14
C GLU A 137 2.11 8.52 53.04
N GLN A 138 3.17 7.98 53.65
CA GLN A 138 3.20 7.73 55.10
C GLN A 138 4.64 7.54 55.59
N SER A 139 5.23 8.58 56.19
CA SER A 139 6.29 8.50 57.24
C SER A 139 6.38 9.82 57.98
#